data_AF-A0A7W7D631-F1
#
_entry.id   AF-A0A7W7D631-F1
#
_cell.length_a   1.000
_cell.length_b   1.000
_cell.length_c   1.000
_cell.angle_alpha   90.00
_cell.angle_beta   90.00
_cell.angle_gamma   90.00
#
_symmetry.space_group_name_H-M   'P 1'
#
loop_
_entity.id
_entity.type
_entity.pdbx_description
1 polymer ?
#
loop_
_entity_poly.entity_id
_entity_poly.type
_entity_poly.pdbx_seq_one_letter_code
_entity_poly.pdbx_strand_id
1 'polypeptide(L)'
;MTTDRLDQPRGVRRGIRPHYDAEALGRFSERFARFLGTARFLAYMTVFITVWLLWNSVAPDGLIFDPYPFIFLTLLLSLQASYAAPLILLAQNRQADRDRVQGEQDRTAGERNQAEVEYLTREIAGLRMGLGELATRDYLRSELERLIEEVGASPDGRGPQGAGSGEAQKP
;
A
#
# COMPACT_ATOMS: atom_id res chain seq x y z
N MET A 1 -42.78 1.86 -49.99
CA MET A 1 -42.15 2.20 -48.70
C MET A 1 -41.44 0.96 -48.18
N THR A 2 -40.17 0.79 -48.55
CA THR A 2 -39.28 -0.24 -48.02
C THR A 2 -38.12 0.50 -47.41
N THR A 3 -37.95 0.32 -46.11
CA THR A 3 -37.08 1.08 -45.22
C THR A 3 -35.63 1.01 -45.68
N ASP A 4 -35.08 2.20 -45.85
CA ASP A 4 -33.68 2.46 -46.16
C ASP A 4 -32.81 1.88 -45.04
N ARG A 5 -31.94 0.94 -45.42
CA ARG A 5 -31.10 0.14 -44.50
C ARG A 5 -29.89 0.99 -44.11
N LEU A 6 -30.13 2.03 -43.33
CA LEU A 6 -29.16 3.00 -42.81
C LEU A 6 -28.54 2.54 -41.49
N ASP A 7 -28.16 1.27 -41.39
CA ASP A 7 -27.54 0.75 -40.16
C ASP A 7 -26.38 -0.20 -40.46
N GLN A 8 -25.37 0.35 -41.12
CA GLN A 8 -24.07 -0.27 -41.19
C GLN A 8 -23.04 0.76 -40.75
N PRO A 9 -22.55 0.71 -39.49
CA PRO A 9 -21.48 1.60 -39.08
C PRO A 9 -20.25 1.32 -39.95
N ARG A 10 -19.94 2.27 -40.83
CA ARG A 10 -18.78 2.26 -41.72
C ARG A 10 -17.54 1.97 -40.88
N GLY A 11 -16.85 0.88 -41.24
CA GLY A 11 -15.64 0.41 -40.58
C GLY A 11 -14.65 1.57 -40.38
N VAL A 12 -14.38 1.86 -39.12
CA VAL A 12 -13.38 2.82 -38.66
C VAL A 12 -12.08 2.49 -39.36
N ARG A 13 -11.59 3.46 -40.16
CA ARG A 13 -10.28 3.42 -40.81
C ARG A 13 -9.24 2.89 -39.84
N ARG A 14 -8.60 1.77 -40.20
CA ARG A 14 -7.48 1.19 -39.49
C ARG A 14 -6.29 2.13 -39.64
N GLY A 15 -6.24 3.16 -38.80
CA GLY A 15 -5.09 4.04 -38.68
C GLY A 15 -3.88 3.20 -38.29
N ILE A 16 -2.75 3.47 -38.94
CA ILE A 16 -1.44 2.98 -38.53
C ILE A 16 -1.22 3.51 -37.11
N ARG A 17 -1.59 2.71 -36.11
CA ARG A 17 -1.18 2.96 -34.74
C ARG A 17 0.26 2.47 -34.68
N PRO A 18 1.27 3.35 -34.59
CA PRO A 18 2.61 2.89 -34.25
C PRO A 18 2.49 2.09 -32.95
N HIS A 19 2.77 0.79 -33.04
CA HIS A 19 2.80 -0.09 -31.89
C HIS A 19 4.09 0.25 -31.14
N TYR A 20 4.03 1.33 -30.36
CA TYR A 20 5.08 1.65 -29.40
C TYR A 20 5.08 0.52 -28.38
N ASP A 21 6.18 -0.23 -28.36
CA ASP A 21 6.38 -1.36 -27.46
C ASP A 21 6.56 -0.85 -26.02
N ALA A 22 5.43 -0.60 -25.37
CA ALA A 22 5.33 0.00 -24.05
C ALA A 22 6.05 -0.83 -22.98
N GLU A 23 6.27 -2.12 -23.22
CA GLU A 23 7.01 -3.02 -22.32
C GLU A 23 8.53 -2.78 -22.37
N ALA A 24 9.10 -2.54 -23.56
CA ALA A 24 10.53 -2.23 -23.70
C ALA A 24 10.88 -0.89 -23.04
N LEU A 25 10.06 0.12 -23.29
CA LEU A 25 10.14 1.43 -22.62
C LEU A 25 9.86 1.28 -21.12
N GLY A 26 8.90 0.41 -20.76
CA GLY A 26 8.63 -0.16 -19.44
C GLY A 26 9.89 -0.45 -18.63
N ARG A 27 10.64 -1.45 -19.09
CA ARG A 27 11.85 -1.90 -18.40
C ARG A 27 12.95 -0.85 -18.40
N PHE A 28 13.07 -0.07 -19.47
CA PHE A 28 14.08 0.98 -19.61
C PHE A 28 13.89 2.11 -18.58
N SER A 29 12.70 2.68 -18.47
CA SER A 29 12.50 3.81 -17.53
C SER A 29 12.60 3.39 -16.06
N GLU A 30 12.34 2.13 -15.73
CA GLU A 30 12.49 1.63 -14.35
C GLU A 30 13.95 1.45 -13.95
N ARG A 31 14.80 1.07 -14.91
CA ARG A 31 16.26 1.08 -14.73
C ARG A 31 16.79 2.50 -14.68
N PHE A 32 16.28 3.40 -15.52
CA PHE A 32 16.64 4.82 -15.53
C PHE A 32 16.26 5.56 -14.24
N ALA A 33 15.06 5.33 -13.71
CA ALA A 33 14.61 5.93 -12.45
C ALA A 33 15.51 5.51 -11.27
N ARG A 34 15.86 4.22 -11.18
CA ARG A 34 16.81 3.73 -10.18
C ARG A 34 18.22 4.29 -10.38
N PHE A 35 18.63 4.51 -11.62
CA PHE A 35 19.94 5.06 -11.96
C PHE A 35 20.06 6.55 -11.60
N LEU A 36 19.07 7.37 -11.97
CA LEU A 36 19.03 8.82 -11.68
C LEU A 36 18.84 9.13 -10.19
N GLY A 37 18.10 8.30 -9.45
CA GLY A 37 17.89 8.47 -8.00
C GLY A 37 19.10 8.10 -7.14
N THR A 38 20.18 7.58 -7.73
CA THR A 38 21.36 7.13 -6.98
C THR A 38 22.45 8.20 -7.00
N ALA A 39 23.00 8.58 -5.83
CA ALA A 39 24.10 9.55 -5.69
C ALA A 39 25.36 9.21 -6.51
N ARG A 40 25.51 7.93 -6.91
CA ARG A 40 26.57 7.44 -7.77
C ARG A 40 26.57 8.09 -9.16
N PHE A 41 25.40 8.39 -9.75
CA PHE A 41 25.33 9.02 -11.08
C PHE A 41 25.94 10.41 -11.08
N LEU A 42 25.57 11.23 -10.07
CA LEU A 42 26.15 12.55 -9.85
C LEU A 42 27.67 12.47 -9.68
N ALA A 43 28.16 11.52 -8.87
CA ALA A 43 29.60 11.32 -8.68
C ALA A 43 30.32 10.98 -10.00
N TYR A 44 29.79 10.06 -10.81
CA TYR A 44 30.38 9.75 -12.12
C TYR A 44 30.40 10.96 -13.07
N MET A 45 29.32 11.74 -13.11
CA MET A 45 29.25 12.96 -13.94
C MET A 45 30.24 14.03 -13.49
N THR A 46 30.37 14.25 -12.17
CA THR A 46 31.38 15.17 -11.64
C THR A 46 32.79 14.71 -12.00
N VAL A 47 33.11 13.43 -11.81
CA VAL A 47 34.42 12.87 -12.17
C VAL A 47 34.69 13.04 -13.66
N PHE A 48 33.72 12.76 -14.54
CA PHE A 48 33.86 12.95 -15.98
C PHE A 48 34.18 14.40 -16.34
N ILE A 49 33.43 15.36 -15.80
CA ILE A 49 33.66 16.79 -16.05
C ILE A 49 35.03 17.22 -15.52
N THR A 50 35.40 16.79 -14.31
CA THR A 50 36.71 17.11 -13.72
C THR A 50 37.85 16.53 -14.54
N VAL A 51 37.77 15.27 -14.97
CA VAL A 51 38.79 14.63 -15.80
C VAL A 51 38.91 15.34 -17.15
N TRP A 52 37.80 15.71 -17.79
CA TRP A 52 37.80 16.46 -19.04
C TRP A 52 38.46 17.84 -18.90
N LEU A 53 38.13 18.55 -17.82
CA LEU A 53 38.67 19.86 -17.53
C LEU A 53 40.18 19.78 -17.28
N LEU A 54 40.62 18.84 -16.44
CA LEU A 54 42.03 18.62 -16.15
C LEU A 54 42.81 18.21 -17.39
N TRP A 55 42.27 17.30 -18.21
CA TRP A 55 42.89 16.88 -19.45
C TRP A 55 43.10 18.07 -20.39
N ASN A 56 42.07 18.88 -20.64
CA ASN A 56 42.19 20.01 -21.56
C ASN A 56 42.95 21.22 -20.97
N SER A 57 43.11 21.31 -19.65
CA SER A 57 43.85 22.41 -19.00
C SER A 57 45.34 22.10 -18.78
N VAL A 58 45.71 20.83 -18.63
CA VAL A 58 47.10 20.40 -18.33
C VAL A 58 47.77 19.76 -19.55
N ALA A 59 47.01 19.45 -20.62
CA ALA A 59 47.59 18.92 -21.86
C ALA A 59 48.54 19.94 -22.52
N PRO A 60 49.69 19.49 -23.06
CA PRO A 60 50.57 20.33 -23.88
C PRO A 60 49.84 20.88 -25.12
N ASP A 61 50.26 22.04 -25.63
CA ASP A 61 49.62 22.78 -26.73
C ASP A 61 49.27 21.95 -27.99
N GLY A 62 49.95 20.82 -28.22
CA GLY A 62 49.67 19.90 -29.33
C GLY A 62 48.56 18.87 -29.10
N LEU A 63 48.02 18.73 -27.88
CA LEU A 63 47.00 17.73 -27.50
C LEU A 63 45.74 18.35 -26.87
N ILE A 64 45.66 19.69 -26.82
CA ILE A 64 44.47 20.41 -26.33
C ILE A 64 43.35 20.22 -27.35
N PHE A 65 42.36 19.40 -26.99
CA PHE A 65 41.23 19.09 -27.85
C PHE A 65 40.12 20.14 -27.75
N ASP A 66 39.91 20.71 -26.56
CA ASP A 66 38.86 21.66 -26.23
C ASP A 66 39.42 22.82 -25.37
N PRO A 67 40.07 23.83 -25.98
CA PRO A 67 40.61 24.97 -25.25
C PRO A 67 39.51 25.84 -24.63
N TYR A 68 39.88 26.63 -23.62
CA TYR A 68 38.95 27.59 -22.97
C TYR A 68 38.29 28.48 -24.05
N PRO A 69 36.94 28.51 -24.15
CA PRO A 69 35.92 28.27 -23.10
C PRO A 69 35.25 26.88 -23.07
N PHE A 70 35.89 25.81 -23.55
CA PHE A 70 35.35 24.43 -23.56
C PHE A 70 34.05 24.27 -24.36
N ILE A 71 34.10 24.60 -25.66
CA ILE A 71 32.92 24.60 -26.53
C ILE A 71 32.37 23.19 -26.71
N PHE A 72 33.22 22.17 -26.80
CA PHE A 72 32.77 20.79 -26.99
C PHE A 72 32.07 20.25 -25.75
N LEU A 73 32.63 20.50 -24.56
CA LEU A 73 31.97 20.14 -23.30
C LEU A 73 30.60 20.83 -23.18
N THR A 74 30.53 22.12 -23.51
CA THR A 74 29.28 22.88 -23.46
C THR A 74 28.24 22.35 -24.45
N LEU A 75 28.64 22.05 -25.68
CA LEU A 75 27.77 21.44 -26.69
C LEU A 75 27.26 20.07 -26.24
N LEU A 76 28.14 19.23 -25.68
CA LEU A 76 27.75 17.91 -25.19
C LEU A 76 26.75 18.00 -24.02
N LEU A 77 26.98 18.91 -23.06
CA LEU A 77 26.09 19.11 -21.92
C LEU A 77 24.72 19.67 -22.36
N SER A 78 24.70 20.63 -23.28
CA SER A 78 23.44 21.17 -23.82
C SER A 78 22.63 20.12 -24.58
N LEU A 79 23.29 19.28 -25.38
CA LEU A 79 22.66 18.14 -26.04
C LEU A 79 22.14 17.11 -25.03
N GLN A 80 22.92 16.82 -23.99
CA GLN A 80 22.55 15.90 -22.92
C GLN A 80 21.27 16.36 -22.21
N ALA A 81 21.16 17.66 -21.88
CA ALA A 81 19.96 18.23 -21.30
C ALA A 81 18.75 18.16 -22.26
N SER A 82 18.97 18.48 -23.55
CA SER A 82 17.93 18.45 -24.58
C SER A 82 17.33 17.05 -24.78
N TYR A 83 18.15 16.00 -24.78
CA TYR A 83 17.68 14.62 -24.90
C TYR A 83 17.16 14.03 -23.59
N ALA A 84 17.58 14.57 -22.44
CA ALA A 84 17.05 14.15 -21.14
C ALA A 84 15.57 14.52 -20.98
N ALA A 85 15.13 15.69 -21.44
CA ALA A 85 13.75 16.16 -21.31
C ALA A 85 12.70 15.17 -21.89
N PRO A 86 12.78 14.72 -23.16
CA PRO A 86 11.81 13.75 -23.69
C PRO A 86 11.91 12.40 -22.96
N LEU A 87 13.10 11.92 -22.62
CA LEU A 87 13.24 10.67 -21.85
C LEU A 87 12.58 10.76 -20.46
N ILE A 88 12.73 11.90 -19.78
CA ILE A 88 12.09 12.15 -18.49
C ILE A 88 10.57 12.20 -18.66
N LEU A 89 10.05 12.86 -19.70
CA LEU A 89 8.61 12.91 -19.99
C LEU A 89 8.03 11.50 -20.22
N LEU A 90 8.74 10.63 -20.94
CA LEU A 90 8.34 9.24 -21.12
C LEU A 90 8.36 8.44 -19.80
N ALA A 91 9.34 8.70 -18.92
CA ALA A 91 9.38 8.08 -17.60
C ALA A 91 8.23 8.55 -16.70
N GLN A 92 7.90 9.85 -16.76
CA GLN A 92 6.84 10.48 -15.97
C GLN A 92 5.45 10.02 -16.40
N ASN A 93 5.15 9.93 -17.70
CA ASN A 93 3.85 9.44 -18.19
C ASN A 93 3.51 8.07 -17.61
N ARG A 94 4.51 7.18 -17.50
CA ARG A 94 4.28 5.85 -16.93
C ARG A 94 4.16 5.84 -15.41
N GLN A 95 4.88 6.72 -14.70
CA GLN A 95 4.66 6.90 -13.26
C GLN A 95 3.22 7.34 -13.01
N ALA A 96 2.75 8.34 -13.76
CA ALA A 96 1.36 8.82 -13.67
C ALA A 96 0.32 7.72 -13.98
N ASP A 97 0.57 6.85 -14.96
CA ASP A 97 -0.32 5.72 -15.27
C ASP A 97 -0.39 4.71 -14.11
N ARG A 98 0.75 4.37 -13.47
CA ARG A 98 0.76 3.51 -12.28
C ARG A 98 0.05 4.16 -11.10
N ASP A 99 0.35 5.43 -10.84
CA ASP A 99 -0.23 6.18 -9.74
C ASP A 99 -1.76 6.30 -9.90
N ARG A 100 -2.23 6.41 -11.15
CA ARG A 100 -3.66 6.36 -11.46
C ARG A 100 -4.29 5.02 -11.11
N VAL A 101 -3.69 3.91 -11.55
CA VAL A 101 -4.20 2.55 -11.26
C VAL A 101 -4.19 2.27 -9.76
N GLN A 102 -3.11 2.64 -9.06
CA GLN A 102 -3.02 2.51 -7.61
C GLN A 102 -4.11 3.34 -6.92
N GLY A 103 -4.33 4.58 -7.35
CA GLY A 103 -5.37 5.44 -6.81
C GLY A 103 -6.80 4.95 -7.08
N GLU A 104 -7.05 4.22 -8.17
CA GLU A 104 -8.33 3.55 -8.40
C GLU A 104 -8.53 2.36 -7.45
N GLN A 105 -7.49 1.55 -7.24
CA GLN A 105 -7.53 0.42 -6.29
C GLN A 105 -7.71 0.88 -4.85
N ASP A 106 -7.01 1.93 -4.43
CA ASP A 106 -7.11 2.49 -3.08
C ASP A 106 -8.51 3.04 -2.81
N ARG A 107 -9.17 3.63 -3.81
CA ARG A 107 -10.59 4.05 -3.69
C ARG A 107 -11.51 2.86 -3.47
N THR A 108 -11.41 1.81 -4.30
CA THR A 108 -12.23 0.61 -4.13
C THR A 108 -11.96 -0.09 -2.79
N ALA A 109 -10.71 -0.12 -2.34
CA ALA A 109 -10.36 -0.65 -1.02
C ALA A 109 -10.98 0.20 0.10
N GLY A 110 -10.96 1.53 -0.03
CA GLY A 110 -11.61 2.46 0.90
C GLY A 110 -13.12 2.23 1.02
N GLU A 111 -13.81 2.08 -0.11
CA GLU A 111 -15.25 1.77 -0.13
C GLU A 111 -15.57 0.44 0.57
N ARG A 112 -14.75 -0.59 0.35
CA ARG A 112 -14.90 -1.89 1.03
C ARG A 112 -14.66 -1.79 2.53
N ASN A 113 -13.60 -1.08 2.94
CA ASN A 113 -13.29 -0.84 4.35
C ASN A 113 -14.43 -0.09 5.05
N GLN A 114 -15.03 0.91 4.37
CA GLN A 114 -16.18 1.61 4.91
C GLN A 114 -17.37 0.68 5.12
N ALA A 115 -17.71 -0.14 4.12
CA ALA A 115 -18.78 -1.13 4.23
C ALA A 115 -18.53 -2.17 5.34
N GLU A 116 -17.28 -2.62 5.51
CA GLU A 116 -16.89 -3.55 6.57
C GLU A 116 -17.02 -2.91 7.96
N VAL A 117 -16.59 -1.66 8.12
CA VAL A 117 -16.76 -0.91 9.37
C VAL A 117 -18.24 -0.68 9.68
N GLU A 118 -19.06 -0.34 8.68
CA GLU A 118 -20.51 -0.18 8.85
C GLU A 118 -21.17 -1.50 9.25
N TYR A 119 -20.76 -2.61 8.65
CA TYR A 119 -21.22 -3.95 9.01
C TYR A 119 -20.84 -4.30 10.45
N LEU A 120 -19.55 -4.19 10.81
CA LEU A 120 -19.07 -4.44 12.17
C LEU A 120 -19.76 -3.56 13.20
N THR A 121 -20.01 -2.28 12.88
CA THR A 121 -20.72 -1.36 13.77
C THR A 121 -22.15 -1.81 14.01
N ARG A 122 -22.85 -2.27 12.96
CA ARG A 122 -24.20 -2.83 13.07
C ARG A 122 -24.21 -4.13 13.87
N GLU A 123 -23.23 -5.00 13.64
CA GLU A 123 -23.09 -6.26 14.36
C GLU A 123 -22.81 -6.02 15.85
N ILE A 124 -21.91 -5.09 16.19
CA ILE A 124 -21.63 -4.69 17.57
C ILE A 124 -22.87 -4.07 18.24
N ALA A 125 -23.66 -3.28 17.51
CA ALA A 125 -24.91 -2.74 18.03
C ALA A 125 -25.91 -3.87 18.34
N GLY A 126 -26.03 -4.87 17.47
CA GLY A 126 -26.83 -6.07 17.70
C GLY A 126 -26.35 -6.89 18.91
N LEU A 127 -25.04 -7.14 19.00
CA LEU A 127 -24.41 -7.81 20.14
C LEU A 127 -24.65 -7.04 21.44
N ARG A 128 -24.54 -5.71 21.43
CA ARG A 128 -24.82 -4.86 22.60
C ARG A 128 -26.27 -4.97 23.04
N MET A 129 -27.23 -5.00 22.11
CA MET A 129 -28.64 -5.16 22.44
C MET A 129 -28.91 -6.55 23.04
N GLY A 130 -28.39 -7.62 22.43
CA GLY A 130 -28.54 -8.99 22.95
C GLY A 130 -27.87 -9.20 24.31
N LEU A 131 -26.68 -8.62 24.52
CA LEU A 131 -26.05 -8.58 25.84
C LEU A 131 -26.83 -7.71 26.82
N GLY A 132 -27.44 -6.62 26.39
CA GLY A 132 -28.27 -5.77 27.24
C GLY A 132 -29.50 -6.49 27.79
N GLU A 133 -30.11 -7.37 27.00
CA GLU A 133 -31.25 -8.21 27.43
C GLU A 133 -30.80 -9.32 28.40
N LEU A 134 -29.69 -10.02 28.10
CA LEU A 134 -29.16 -11.10 28.94
C LEU A 134 -28.45 -10.62 30.21
N ALA A 135 -27.88 -9.41 30.17
CA ALA A 135 -27.22 -8.76 31.28
C ALA A 135 -28.14 -7.74 31.97
N THR A 136 -29.44 -8.05 32.09
CA THR A 136 -30.27 -7.27 32.99
C THR A 136 -29.62 -7.38 34.37
N ARG A 137 -29.25 -6.25 34.97
CA ARG A 137 -28.54 -6.13 36.25
C ARG A 137 -29.08 -7.09 37.32
N ASP A 138 -30.38 -7.35 37.28
CA ASP A 138 -31.07 -8.25 38.20
C ASP A 138 -30.69 -9.73 38.02
N TYR A 139 -30.42 -10.21 36.79
CA TYR A 139 -29.94 -11.57 36.53
C TYR A 139 -28.48 -11.77 36.98
N LEU A 140 -27.59 -10.81 36.65
CA LEU A 140 -26.21 -10.84 37.16
C LEU A 140 -26.17 -10.73 38.69
N ARG A 141 -27.07 -9.93 39.27
CA ARG A 141 -27.21 -9.82 40.73
C ARG A 141 -27.68 -11.14 41.34
N SER A 142 -28.73 -11.77 40.79
CA SER A 142 -29.23 -13.04 41.32
C SER A 142 -28.19 -14.17 41.20
N GLU A 143 -27.41 -14.21 40.13
CA GLU A 143 -26.40 -15.26 39.95
C GLU A 143 -25.14 -15.01 40.80
N LEU A 144 -24.76 -13.75 41.03
CA LEU A 144 -23.74 -13.38 42.02
C LEU A 144 -24.18 -13.74 43.45
N GLU A 145 -25.42 -13.45 43.82
CA GLU A 145 -25.99 -13.82 45.13
C GLU A 145 -26.00 -15.34 45.30
N ARG A 146 -26.44 -16.08 44.29
CA ARG A 146 -26.45 -17.54 44.28
C ARG A 146 -25.04 -18.14 44.43
N LEU A 147 -24.04 -17.63 43.72
CA LEU A 147 -22.66 -18.09 43.83
C LEU A 147 -22.03 -17.74 45.19
N ILE A 148 -22.34 -16.57 45.75
CA ILE A 148 -21.91 -16.19 47.11
C ILE A 148 -22.54 -17.11 48.14
N GLU A 149 -23.81 -17.45 47.98
CA GLU A 149 -24.49 -18.38 48.86
C GLU A 149 -23.96 -19.80 48.72
N GLU A 150 -23.60 -20.27 47.52
CA GLU A 150 -22.96 -21.57 47.30
C GLU A 150 -21.54 -21.65 47.90
N VAL A 151 -20.74 -20.57 47.77
CA VAL A 151 -19.41 -20.48 48.40
C VAL A 151 -19.52 -20.35 49.92
N GLY A 152 -20.51 -19.61 50.43
CA GLY A 152 -20.80 -19.49 51.86
C GLY A 152 -21.46 -20.74 52.46
N ALA A 153 -22.19 -21.50 51.64
CA ALA A 153 -22.82 -22.77 52.00
C ALA A 153 -21.89 -23.96 51.79
N SER A 154 -20.66 -23.77 51.32
CA SER A 154 -19.59 -24.76 51.49
C SER A 154 -19.10 -24.65 52.93
N PRO A 155 -19.69 -25.41 53.87
CA PRO A 155 -19.45 -25.21 55.27
C PRO A 155 -18.11 -25.85 55.59
N ASP A 156 -17.38 -25.18 56.46
CA ASP A 156 -16.24 -25.69 57.19
C ASP A 156 -16.50 -27.13 57.67
N GLY A 157 -16.00 -28.10 56.90
CA GLY A 157 -16.02 -29.50 57.23
C GLY A 157 -14.85 -29.81 58.16
N ARG A 158 -15.08 -29.80 59.48
CA ARG A 158 -14.19 -30.52 60.41
C ARG A 158 -14.85 -30.92 61.74
N GLY A 159 -15.06 -32.23 61.92
CA GLY A 159 -15.24 -32.88 63.23
C GLY A 159 -15.94 -34.25 63.15
N PRO A 160 -15.21 -35.40 63.23
CA PRO A 160 -15.77 -36.73 63.02
C PRO A 160 -16.29 -37.41 64.31
N GLN A 161 -17.37 -38.18 64.14
CA GLN A 161 -17.79 -39.44 64.80
C GLN A 161 -17.46 -39.71 66.30
N GLY A 162 -18.52 -40.01 67.06
CA GLY A 162 -18.53 -40.81 68.29
C GLY A 162 -19.97 -40.98 68.80
N ALA A 163 -20.68 -42.05 68.42
CA ALA A 163 -20.80 -43.32 69.14
C ALA A 163 -21.74 -43.27 70.37
N GLY A 164 -22.85 -44.02 70.32
CA GLY A 164 -23.36 -44.75 71.48
C GLY A 164 -24.77 -44.45 71.99
N SER A 165 -25.64 -45.45 71.78
CA SER A 165 -26.63 -46.00 72.73
C SER A 165 -27.94 -45.26 73.04
N GLY A 166 -29.05 -45.99 72.90
CA GLY A 166 -30.17 -45.87 73.83
C GLY A 166 -31.60 -46.00 73.29
N GLU A 167 -31.89 -46.88 72.32
CA GLU A 167 -33.29 -47.21 71.99
C GLU A 167 -33.74 -48.41 72.82
N ALA A 168 -34.53 -48.16 73.87
CA ALA A 168 -35.26 -49.19 74.60
C ALA A 168 -36.70 -48.71 74.91
N GLN A 169 -37.63 -49.37 74.24
CA GLN A 169 -38.90 -49.88 74.76
C GLN A 169 -40.04 -48.88 75.10
N LYS A 170 -41.06 -48.92 74.21
CA LYS A 170 -42.50 -48.63 74.37
C LYS A 170 -43.13 -49.24 75.67
N PRO A 171 -44.39 -48.94 76.08
CA PRO A 171 -45.56 -48.51 75.30
C PRO A 171 -46.18 -47.17 75.67
#